data_AF-A0A2H0DWQ5-F1
#
_entry.id   AF-A0A2H0DWQ5-F1
#
_cell.length_a   1.000
_cell.length_b   1.000
_cell.length_c   1.000
_cell.angle_alpha   90.00
_cell.angle_beta   90.00
_cell.angle_gamma   90.00
#
_symmetry.space_group_name_H-M   'P 1'
#
loop_
_entity.id
_entity.type
_entity.pdbx_description
1 polymer ?
#
loop_
_entity_poly.entity_id
_entity_poly.type
_entity_poly.pdbx_seq_one_letter_code
_entity_poly.pdbx_strand_id
1 'polypeptide(L)'
;MKNHFLKIKFLFLSFFFLFLPQILLGRGSNPTPPSSASKLKNPVKFNSIETLLSAFLEFVVKVGGIAVTLAIIYAGFKFVRAQGNSTKIEEAKKILMYVFIGAAIILGAEALRIVISGTVSNIQSGTTN
;
A
#
# COMPACT_ATOMS: atom_id res chain seq x y z
N MET A 1 18.94 14.31 -26.30
CA MET A 1 17.84 14.16 -25.31
C MET A 1 17.21 12.75 -25.22
N LYS A 2 17.50 11.80 -26.13
CA LYS A 2 16.84 10.48 -26.15
C LYS A 2 17.37 9.48 -25.09
N ASN A 3 18.58 9.68 -24.58
CA ASN A 3 19.27 8.70 -23.72
C ASN A 3 18.85 8.78 -22.24
N HIS A 4 18.28 9.90 -21.78
CA HIS A 4 17.79 10.06 -20.39
C HIS A 4 16.44 9.37 -20.16
N PHE A 5 15.58 9.37 -21.19
CA PHE A 5 14.30 8.67 -21.18
C PHE A 5 14.48 7.14 -21.21
N LEU A 6 15.55 6.67 -21.87
CA LEU A 6 15.92 5.26 -21.90
C LEU A 6 16.45 4.77 -20.54
N LYS A 7 17.25 5.58 -19.83
CA LYS A 7 17.72 5.26 -18.46
C LYS A 7 16.58 5.19 -17.44
N ILE A 8 15.58 6.08 -17.53
CA ILE A 8 14.41 6.06 -16.63
C ILE A 8 13.54 4.82 -16.85
N LYS A 9 13.34 4.40 -18.12
CA LYS A 9 12.62 3.18 -18.47
C LYS A 9 13.38 1.92 -18.04
N PHE A 10 14.71 1.94 -18.17
CA PHE A 10 15.57 0.84 -17.73
C PHE A 10 15.58 0.70 -16.20
N LEU A 11 15.57 1.81 -15.46
CA LEU A 11 15.49 1.81 -14.00
C LEU A 11 14.12 1.31 -13.51
N PHE A 12 13.03 1.71 -14.17
CA PHE A 12 11.68 1.24 -13.86
C PHE A 12 11.49 -0.25 -14.19
N LEU A 13 12.07 -0.73 -15.30
CA LEU A 13 12.04 -2.15 -15.70
C LEU A 13 12.88 -3.03 -14.77
N SER A 14 14.05 -2.54 -14.32
CA SER A 14 14.90 -3.24 -13.34
C SER A 14 14.24 -3.32 -11.96
N PHE A 15 13.58 -2.24 -11.53
CA PHE A 15 12.80 -2.24 -10.28
C PHE A 15 11.63 -3.24 -10.34
N PHE A 16 10.92 -3.31 -11.46
CA PHE A 16 9.86 -4.29 -11.68
C PHE A 16 10.40 -5.73 -11.63
N PHE A 17 11.55 -6.01 -12.27
CA PHE A 17 12.15 -7.34 -12.31
C PHE A 17 12.71 -7.80 -10.95
N LEU A 18 13.24 -6.88 -10.13
CA LEU A 18 13.70 -7.17 -8.76
C LEU A 18 12.55 -7.34 -7.75
N PHE A 19 11.41 -6.68 -7.96
CA PHE A 19 10.22 -6.81 -7.10
C PHE A 19 9.29 -7.97 -7.50
N LEU A 20 9.38 -8.48 -8.73
CA LEU A 20 8.60 -9.64 -9.21
C LEU A 20 8.75 -10.92 -8.36
N PRO A 21 9.97 -11.38 -7.99
CA PRO A 21 10.12 -12.61 -7.21
C PRO A 21 9.59 -12.50 -5.77
N GLN A 22 9.50 -11.29 -5.21
CA GLN A 22 8.97 -11.07 -3.86
C GLN A 22 7.44 -11.34 -3.77
N ILE A 23 6.72 -11.25 -4.87
CA ILE A 23 5.27 -11.53 -4.93
C ILE A 23 5.00 -13.03 -5.08
N LEU A 24 5.95 -13.80 -5.64
CA LEU A 24 5.82 -15.24 -5.90
C LEU A 24 6.43 -16.15 -4.81
N LEU A 25 7.41 -15.67 -4.03
CA LEU A 25 8.09 -16.45 -2.97
C LEU A 25 7.54 -16.21 -1.55
N GLY A 26 6.32 -15.67 -1.41
CA GLY A 26 5.66 -15.42 -0.12
C GLY A 26 4.97 -16.63 0.52
N ARG A 27 5.41 -17.88 0.25
CA ARG A 27 4.83 -19.09 0.88
C ARG A 27 5.89 -20.15 1.19
N GLY A 28 6.45 -20.12 2.40
CA GLY A 28 6.99 -21.31 3.09
C GLY A 28 6.14 -21.53 4.34
N SER A 29 5.23 -22.51 4.38
CA SER A 29 5.47 -23.93 4.71
C SER A 29 6.11 -24.14 6.08
N ASN A 30 5.27 -24.24 7.11
CA ASN A 30 5.57 -25.06 8.29
C ASN A 30 4.61 -26.26 8.29
N PRO A 31 5.11 -27.49 8.46
CA PRO A 31 4.33 -28.72 8.32
C PRO A 31 3.52 -28.98 9.59
N THR A 32 2.23 -29.27 9.47
CA THR A 32 1.44 -29.83 10.57
C THR A 32 0.82 -31.16 10.15
N PRO A 33 0.92 -32.21 11.01
CA PRO A 33 0.49 -33.58 10.69
C PRO A 33 -1.03 -33.69 10.54
N PRO A 34 -1.53 -34.77 9.89
CA PRO A 34 -2.91 -34.84 9.42
C PRO A 34 -3.85 -35.08 10.59
N SER A 35 -4.66 -34.08 10.95
CA SER A 35 -5.83 -34.29 11.80
C SER A 35 -7.10 -34.06 10.98
N SER A 36 -7.77 -35.19 10.74
CA SER A 36 -9.06 -35.34 10.12
C SER A 36 -10.11 -34.49 10.82
N ALA A 37 -10.48 -33.37 10.22
CA ALA A 37 -11.77 -32.73 10.41
C ALA A 37 -12.06 -31.93 9.14
N SER A 38 -12.87 -32.50 8.27
CA SER A 38 -13.39 -31.84 7.07
C SER A 38 -14.31 -30.70 7.53
N LYS A 39 -13.71 -29.58 7.95
CA LYS A 39 -14.39 -28.29 8.00
C LYS A 39 -14.38 -27.76 6.57
N LEU A 40 -15.53 -27.25 6.13
CA LEU A 40 -15.67 -26.53 4.86
C LEU A 40 -14.48 -25.57 4.69
N LYS A 41 -13.58 -25.90 3.75
CA LYS A 41 -12.37 -25.13 3.49
C LYS A 41 -12.80 -23.83 2.84
N ASN A 42 -12.85 -22.76 3.63
CA ASN A 42 -13.14 -21.42 3.14
C ASN A 42 -12.21 -21.14 1.94
N PRO A 43 -12.74 -20.99 0.70
CA PRO A 43 -11.92 -20.77 -0.49
C PRO A 43 -11.19 -19.40 -0.45
N VAL A 44 -11.54 -18.56 0.53
CA VAL A 44 -10.81 -17.37 0.93
C VAL A 44 -9.93 -17.69 2.15
N LYS A 45 -8.61 -17.53 2.01
CA LYS A 45 -7.59 -17.90 3.02
C LYS A 45 -7.55 -16.97 4.24
N PHE A 46 -8.68 -16.46 4.70
CA PHE A 46 -8.75 -15.51 5.79
C PHE A 46 -9.72 -16.03 6.85
N ASN A 47 -9.19 -16.23 8.06
CA ASN A 47 -9.91 -16.89 9.15
C ASN A 47 -10.87 -15.94 9.89
N SER A 48 -10.86 -14.64 9.55
CA SER A 48 -11.73 -13.60 10.11
C SER A 48 -11.78 -12.37 9.20
N ILE A 49 -12.87 -11.60 9.25
CA ILE A 49 -13.02 -10.30 8.56
C ILE A 49 -11.85 -9.36 8.91
N GLU A 50 -11.34 -9.44 10.13
CA GLU A 50 -10.20 -8.66 10.61
C GLU A 50 -8.90 -8.95 9.84
N THR A 51 -8.61 -10.23 9.56
CA THR A 51 -7.45 -10.62 8.75
C THR A 51 -7.59 -10.21 7.28
N LEU A 52 -8.81 -10.22 6.73
CA LEU A 52 -9.08 -9.68 5.39
C LEU A 52 -8.80 -8.19 5.33
N LEU A 53 -9.35 -7.45 6.31
CA LEU A 53 -9.21 -6.01 6.38
C LEU A 53 -7.74 -5.61 6.59
N SER A 54 -7.03 -6.28 7.50
CA SER A 54 -5.61 -6.02 7.75
C SER A 54 -4.75 -6.27 6.52
N ALA A 55 -4.94 -7.38 5.81
CA ALA A 55 -4.17 -7.68 4.60
C ALA A 55 -4.47 -6.69 3.46
N PHE A 56 -5.73 -6.25 3.32
CA PHE A 56 -6.09 -5.23 2.34
C PHE A 56 -5.48 -3.87 2.68
N LEU A 57 -5.52 -3.45 3.95
CA LEU A 57 -4.90 -2.20 4.39
C LEU A 57 -3.39 -2.22 4.19
N GLU A 58 -2.71 -3.30 4.56
CA GLU A 58 -1.26 -3.44 4.36
C GLU A 58 -0.89 -3.35 2.87
N PHE A 59 -1.69 -3.96 2.01
CA PHE A 59 -1.53 -3.83 0.56
C PHE A 59 -1.69 -2.38 0.09
N VAL A 60 -2.75 -1.69 0.56
CA VAL A 60 -3.01 -0.28 0.20
C VAL A 60 -1.91 0.64 0.71
N VAL A 61 -1.39 0.44 1.92
CA VAL A 61 -0.29 1.24 2.48
C VAL A 61 0.99 1.01 1.69
N LYS A 62 1.30 -0.24 1.34
CA LYS A 62 2.50 -0.59 0.56
C LYS A 62 2.48 0.02 -0.84
N VAL A 63 1.36 -0.11 -1.56
CA VAL A 63 1.20 0.46 -2.91
C VAL A 63 1.07 2.00 -2.85
N GLY A 64 0.30 2.49 -1.88
CA GLY A 64 0.04 3.90 -1.66
C GLY A 64 1.30 4.69 -1.29
N GLY A 65 2.17 4.12 -0.43
CA GLY A 65 3.44 4.74 -0.06
C GLY A 65 4.34 4.97 -1.29
N ILE A 66 4.48 3.96 -2.14
CA ILE A 66 5.26 4.08 -3.39
C ILE A 66 4.64 5.14 -4.32
N ALA A 67 3.31 5.13 -4.46
CA ALA A 67 2.60 6.10 -5.30
C ALA A 67 2.76 7.55 -4.80
N VAL A 68 2.66 7.77 -3.49
CA VAL A 68 2.86 9.08 -2.85
C VAL A 68 4.28 9.58 -3.10
N THR A 69 5.31 8.75 -2.88
CA THR A 69 6.70 9.15 -3.14
C THR A 69 6.92 9.57 -4.60
N LEU A 70 6.40 8.80 -5.56
CA LEU A 70 6.48 9.16 -6.99
C LEU A 70 5.75 10.47 -7.30
N ALA A 71 4.58 10.68 -6.69
CA ALA A 71 3.79 11.88 -6.89
C ALA A 71 4.44 13.14 -6.29
N ILE A 72 5.14 13.03 -5.14
CA ILE A 72 5.95 14.11 -4.57
C ILE A 72 7.07 14.52 -5.54
N ILE A 73 7.81 13.54 -6.09
CA ILE A 73 8.89 13.81 -7.04
C ILE A 73 8.34 14.49 -8.30
N TYR A 74 7.20 14.01 -8.81
CA TYR A 74 6.54 14.60 -9.98
C TYR A 74 6.08 16.05 -9.72
N ALA A 75 5.48 16.30 -8.57
CA ALA A 75 5.02 17.63 -8.19
C ALA A 75 6.19 18.61 -8.00
N GLY A 76 7.29 18.15 -7.39
CA GLY A 76 8.53 18.92 -7.26
C GLY A 76 9.13 19.29 -8.62
N PHE A 77 9.19 18.34 -9.56
CA PHE A 77 9.66 18.61 -10.92
C PHE A 77 8.77 19.63 -11.65
N LYS A 78 7.45 19.56 -11.45
CA LYS A 78 6.51 20.53 -12.03
C LYS A 78 6.70 21.94 -11.46
N PHE A 79 7.00 22.04 -10.17
CA PHE A 79 7.31 23.31 -9.51
C PHE A 79 8.57 23.97 -10.09
N VAL A 80 9.63 23.19 -10.32
CA VAL A 80 10.88 23.66 -10.93
C VAL A 80 10.67 24.05 -12.41
N ARG A 81 9.89 23.26 -13.17
CA ARG A 81 9.58 23.56 -14.58
C ARG A 81 8.68 24.77 -14.79
N ALA A 82 7.98 25.24 -13.76
CA ALA A 82 7.08 26.37 -13.89
C ALA A 82 7.82 27.69 -14.17
N GLN A 83 9.11 27.80 -13.80
CA GLN A 83 9.99 28.93 -14.15
C GLN A 83 9.37 30.33 -13.95
N GLY A 84 8.53 30.50 -12.91
CA GLY A 84 7.87 31.78 -12.61
C GLY A 84 6.55 32.03 -13.34
N ASN A 85 6.05 31.11 -14.17
CA ASN A 85 4.69 31.17 -14.70
C ASN A 85 3.67 30.85 -13.59
N SER A 86 2.88 31.84 -13.20
CA SER A 86 1.90 31.76 -12.10
C SER A 86 0.91 30.60 -12.28
N THR A 87 0.40 30.40 -13.49
CA THR A 87 -0.56 29.32 -13.81
C THR A 87 0.03 27.93 -13.56
N LYS A 88 1.29 27.71 -13.95
CA LYS A 88 1.97 26.41 -13.75
C LYS A 88 2.32 26.16 -12.28
N ILE A 89 2.62 27.21 -11.52
CA ILE A 89 2.85 27.11 -10.07
C ILE A 89 1.57 26.74 -9.34
N GLU A 90 0.44 27.36 -9.69
CA GLU A 90 -0.86 26.98 -9.12
C GLU A 90 -1.21 25.53 -9.40
N GLU A 91 -0.96 25.06 -10.63
CA GLU A 91 -1.20 23.67 -10.99
C GLU A 91 -0.29 22.70 -10.20
N ALA A 92 0.98 23.05 -10.01
CA ALA A 92 1.90 22.26 -9.19
C ALA A 92 1.47 22.22 -7.71
N LYS A 93 0.97 23.34 -7.16
CA LYS A 93 0.41 23.39 -5.81
C LYS A 93 -0.83 22.50 -5.66
N LYS A 94 -1.73 22.50 -6.64
CA LYS A 94 -2.92 21.62 -6.62
C LYS A 94 -2.51 20.15 -6.56
N ILE A 95 -1.54 19.75 -7.38
CA ILE A 95 -1.01 18.38 -7.36
C ILE A 95 -0.41 18.04 -6.00
N LEU A 96 0.44 18.91 -5.44
CA LEU A 96 0.97 18.73 -4.09
C LEU A 96 -0.14 18.54 -3.05
N MET A 97 -1.22 19.31 -3.14
CA MET A 97 -2.35 19.19 -2.22
C MET A 97 -3.04 17.83 -2.34
N TYR A 98 -3.25 17.32 -3.56
CA TYR A 98 -3.78 15.97 -3.77
C TYR A 98 -2.86 14.88 -3.20
N VAL A 99 -1.55 15.08 -3.28
CA VAL A 99 -0.58 14.14 -2.68
C VAL A 99 -0.68 14.14 -1.15
N PHE A 100 -0.83 15.31 -0.52
CA PHE A 100 -1.07 15.39 0.92
C PHE A 100 -2.39 14.73 1.34
N ILE A 101 -3.45 14.93 0.56
CA ILE A 101 -4.75 14.28 0.80
C ILE A 101 -4.61 12.76 0.69
N GLY A 102 -3.91 12.26 -0.34
CA GLY A 102 -3.64 10.83 -0.49
C GLY A 102 -2.83 10.24 0.67
N ALA A 103 -1.79 10.95 1.13
CA ALA A 103 -1.01 10.56 2.29
C ALA A 103 -1.86 10.55 3.58
N ALA A 104 -2.71 11.56 3.77
CA ALA A 104 -3.61 11.65 4.92
C ALA A 104 -4.62 10.50 4.95
N ILE A 105 -5.14 10.07 3.80
CA ILE A 105 -6.04 8.91 3.70
C ILE A 105 -5.35 7.64 4.14
N ILE A 106 -4.10 7.42 3.72
CA ILE A 106 -3.31 6.23 4.10
C ILE A 106 -3.10 6.20 5.62
N LEU A 107 -2.72 7.34 6.22
CA LEU A 107 -2.57 7.47 7.67
C LEU A 107 -3.90 7.29 8.41
N GLY A 108 -4.99 7.82 7.85
CA GLY A 108 -6.34 7.64 8.39
C GLY A 108 -6.82 6.18 8.38
N ALA A 109 -6.48 5.43 7.33
CA ALA A 109 -6.80 4.01 7.24
C ALA A 109 -6.10 3.19 8.35
N GLU A 110 -4.82 3.46 8.62
CA GLU A 110 -4.10 2.83 9.73
C GLU A 110 -4.70 3.19 11.10
N ALA A 111 -5.09 4.45 11.30
CA ALA A 111 -5.76 4.86 12.53
C ALA A 111 -7.07 4.10 12.75
N LEU A 112 -7.88 3.94 11.71
CA LEU A 112 -9.13 3.17 11.78
C LEU A 112 -8.89 1.68 12.06
N ARG A 113 -7.83 1.09 11.48
CA ARG A 113 -7.42 -0.30 11.76
C ARG A 113 -7.23 -0.54 13.25
N ILE A 114 -6.50 0.35 13.91
CA ILE A 114 -6.16 0.24 15.33
C ILE A 114 -7.44 0.28 16.18
N VAL A 115 -8.34 1.22 15.89
CA VAL A 115 -9.60 1.38 16.64
C VAL A 115 -10.51 0.15 16.48
N ILE A 116 -10.64 -0.37 15.26
CA ILE A 116 -11.47 -1.55 14.99
C ILE A 116 -10.89 -2.79 15.66
N SER A 117 -9.58 -3.03 15.52
CA SER A 117 -8.91 -4.20 16.13
C SER A 117 -8.98 -4.14 17.65
N GLY A 118 -8.81 -2.95 18.24
CA GLY A 118 -8.98 -2.75 19.67
C GLY A 118 -10.41 -3.07 20.14
N THR A 119 -11.42 -2.67 19.37
CA THR A 119 -12.83 -2.94 19.71
C THR A 119 -13.15 -4.43 19.60
N VAL A 120 -12.69 -5.10 18.55
CA VAL A 120 -12.90 -6.54 18.35
C VAL A 120 -12.21 -7.35 19.46
N SER A 121 -10.98 -6.98 19.82
CA SER A 121 -10.25 -7.62 20.91
C SER A 121 -10.97 -7.48 22.26
N ASN A 122 -11.55 -6.30 22.54
CA ASN A 122 -12.29 -6.06 23.80
C ASN A 122 -13.58 -6.89 23.90
N ILE A 123 -14.25 -7.16 22.77
CA ILE A 123 -15.46 -8.00 22.76
C ILE A 123 -15.09 -9.48 22.96
N GLN A 124 -13.99 -9.95 22.39
CA GLN A 124 -13.53 -11.34 22.57
C GLN A 124 -13.06 -11.64 24.00
N SER A 125 -12.40 -10.69 24.67
CA SER A 125 -11.97 -10.87 26.07
C SER A 125 -13.14 -10.82 27.06
N GLY A 126 -14.26 -10.18 26.72
CA GLY A 126 -15.47 -10.14 27.56
C GLY A 126 -16.33 -11.43 27.54
N THR A 127 -16.16 -12.32 26.55
CA THR A 127 -16.93 -13.58 26.42
C THR A 127 -16.19 -14.80 26.98
N THR A 128 -14.98 -14.64 27.54
CA THR A 128 -14.15 -15.75 28.06
C THR A 128 -14.11 -15.86 29.59
N ASN A 129 -15.08 -15.27 30.31
CA ASN A 129 -15.40 -15.61 31.70
C ASN A 129 -16.71 -16.39 31.79
#